data_AF-A0A924AQ78-F1
#
_entry.id   AF-A0A924AQ78-F1
#
_cell.length_a   1.000
_cell.length_b   1.000
_cell.length_c   1.000
_cell.angle_alpha   90.00
_cell.angle_beta   90.00
_cell.angle_gamma   90.00
#
_symmetry.space_group_name_H-M   'P 1'
#
loop_
_entity.id
_entity.type
_entity.pdbx_description
1 polymer ?
#
loop_
_entity_poly.entity_id
_entity_poly.type
_entity_poly.pdbx_seq_one_letter_code
_entity_poly.pdbx_strand_id
1 'polypeptide(L)'
;MTITPRALPVPTPAPVALYDARPFFEKALQFGLQHCILDPARIEAICLDAPKGMVQIARYFGNEFLRPDLEKAKDRLVNLVSLGLESSSGGDLRLAAESLRDHSFLSRSKAGSDLLRALLAMPESSSFHASLDGDSAPNSPPKGLAEWSLRSLADYQAELARRRPVELEKGAAVWLAGHLGMDAEALDEAHTHAEAVIRSALLALATQRTELPDWTEFDQMVLALRKAHRAAKAASAAPAKARVQSLSIPVPERLPAQFRAVVLAVRRSLLADLPQIVDSALPVRALFANDSEHHHAPLLGRYFWVEDIASELHHHESAVSEAWDAATGGNCDDGSLLTLLVCVACGAPPRTVMSEKAASALVRKIQKPGAAVSFNAETARQYLLDHAPAQHQEAYLELWADFVDEAQSVLQSDSAYARKDALALLRRECHITA
;
A
#
# COMPACT_ATOMS: atom_id res chain seq x y z
N MET A 1 62.37 10.21 -51.14
CA MET A 1 61.23 9.88 -50.27
C MET A 1 60.50 8.69 -50.86
N THR A 2 60.82 7.50 -50.38
CA THR A 2 60.29 6.22 -50.85
C THR A 2 59.08 5.85 -50.00
N ILE A 3 57.90 5.75 -50.62
CA ILE A 3 56.64 5.40 -49.95
C ILE A 3 56.47 3.88 -50.02
N THR A 4 56.45 3.22 -48.86
CA THR A 4 56.19 1.78 -48.71
C THR A 4 54.67 1.53 -48.75
N PRO A 5 54.17 0.53 -49.49
CA PRO A 5 52.74 0.21 -49.49
C PRO A 5 52.34 -0.55 -48.21
N ARG A 6 51.27 -0.08 -47.57
CA ARG A 6 50.67 -0.62 -46.34
C ARG A 6 49.85 -1.88 -46.68
N ALA A 7 50.24 -3.02 -46.11
CA ALA A 7 49.49 -4.27 -46.22
C ALA A 7 48.14 -4.17 -45.47
N LEU A 8 47.08 -4.67 -46.09
CA LEU A 8 45.75 -4.78 -45.49
C LEU A 8 45.72 -5.97 -44.51
N PRO A 9 45.05 -5.85 -43.35
CA PRO A 9 44.96 -6.94 -42.38
C PRO A 9 44.05 -8.06 -42.89
N VAL A 10 44.55 -9.29 -42.84
CA VAL A 10 43.77 -10.51 -43.07
C VAL A 10 42.82 -10.70 -41.87
N PRO A 11 41.50 -10.94 -42.08
CA PRO A 11 40.58 -11.19 -40.98
C PRO A 11 40.92 -12.52 -40.31
N THR A 12 41.27 -12.48 -39.03
CA THR A 12 41.36 -13.66 -38.17
C THR A 12 39.96 -14.26 -37.99
N PRO A 13 39.77 -15.57 -38.21
CA PRO A 13 38.48 -16.21 -37.94
C PRO A 13 38.19 -16.15 -36.44
N ALA A 14 37.02 -15.64 -36.07
CA ALA A 14 36.52 -15.73 -34.71
C ALA A 14 36.40 -17.22 -34.31
N PRO A 15 36.81 -17.62 -33.09
CA PRO A 15 36.65 -18.99 -32.65
C PRO A 15 35.15 -19.29 -32.57
N VAL A 16 34.67 -20.19 -33.43
CA VAL A 16 33.32 -20.74 -33.33
C VAL A 16 33.30 -21.60 -32.08
N ALA A 17 32.72 -21.08 -30.99
CA ALA A 17 32.42 -21.90 -29.83
C ALA A 17 31.45 -23.00 -30.27
N LEU A 18 31.92 -24.25 -30.29
CA LEU A 18 31.07 -25.42 -30.51
C LEU A 18 30.02 -25.45 -29.40
N TYR A 19 28.79 -25.05 -29.72
CA TYR A 19 27.68 -25.12 -28.79
C TYR A 19 27.28 -26.58 -28.62
N ASP A 20 27.67 -27.20 -27.52
CA ASP A 20 27.22 -28.53 -27.14
C ASP A 20 25.77 -28.44 -26.61
N ALA A 21 24.81 -28.85 -27.43
CA ALA A 21 23.38 -28.79 -27.12
C ALA A 21 22.89 -29.91 -26.19
N ARG A 22 23.77 -30.85 -25.79
CA ARG A 22 23.37 -31.97 -24.94
C ARG A 22 22.94 -31.51 -23.55
N PRO A 23 21.99 -32.21 -22.89
CA PRO A 23 21.65 -31.96 -21.50
C PRO A 23 22.89 -32.05 -20.60
N PHE A 24 22.93 -31.23 -19.55
CA PHE A 24 24.10 -31.18 -18.66
C PHE A 24 24.40 -32.53 -17.99
N PHE A 25 23.37 -33.32 -17.67
CA PHE A 25 23.54 -34.70 -17.20
C PHE A 25 24.35 -35.55 -18.18
N GLU A 26 24.05 -35.49 -19.47
CA GLU A 26 24.75 -36.28 -20.48
C GLU A 26 26.23 -35.85 -20.59
N LYS A 27 26.51 -34.55 -20.53
CA LYS A 27 27.87 -34.01 -20.50
C LYS A 27 28.65 -34.52 -19.28
N ALA A 28 28.05 -34.46 -18.10
CA ALA A 28 28.66 -34.93 -16.85
C ALA A 28 28.89 -36.45 -16.85
N LEU A 29 27.94 -37.22 -17.39
CA LEU A 29 28.04 -38.67 -17.54
C LEU A 29 29.22 -39.06 -18.43
N GLN A 30 29.34 -38.41 -19.60
CA GLN A 30 30.43 -38.68 -20.54
C GLN A 30 31.78 -38.24 -19.99
N PHE A 31 31.86 -37.08 -19.33
CA PHE A 31 33.07 -36.64 -18.66
C PHE A 31 33.49 -37.64 -17.59
N GLY A 32 32.55 -38.11 -16.76
CA GLY A 32 32.80 -39.09 -15.71
C GLY A 32 33.32 -40.43 -16.25
N LEU A 33 32.83 -40.88 -17.40
CA LEU A 33 33.33 -42.07 -18.09
C LEU A 33 34.75 -41.88 -18.65
N GLN A 34 34.98 -40.76 -19.36
CA GLN A 34 36.27 -40.44 -19.99
C GLN A 34 37.40 -40.30 -18.96
N HIS A 35 37.08 -39.78 -17.78
CA HIS A 35 38.04 -39.56 -16.70
C HIS A 35 38.04 -40.65 -15.62
N CYS A 36 37.35 -41.78 -15.85
CA CYS A 36 37.25 -42.91 -14.91
C CYS A 36 36.75 -42.52 -13.50
N ILE A 37 35.90 -41.49 -13.41
CA ILE A 37 35.21 -41.07 -12.17
C ILE A 37 34.00 -41.99 -11.93
N LEU A 38 33.33 -42.41 -13.01
CA LEU A 38 32.20 -43.32 -12.98
C LEU A 38 32.64 -44.71 -13.42
N ASP A 39 32.54 -45.69 -12.52
CA ASP A 39 32.85 -47.09 -12.80
C ASP A 39 31.66 -47.83 -13.43
N PRO A 40 31.85 -49.04 -14.00
CA PRO A 40 30.76 -49.79 -14.62
C PRO A 40 29.61 -50.12 -13.68
N ALA A 41 29.90 -50.39 -12.40
CA ALA A 41 28.88 -50.68 -11.39
C ALA A 41 27.96 -49.47 -11.16
N ARG A 42 28.52 -48.26 -11.20
CA ARG A 42 27.78 -47.01 -11.08
C ARG A 42 26.87 -46.76 -12.27
N ILE A 43 27.32 -47.07 -13.48
CA ILE A 43 26.50 -46.97 -14.68
C ILE A 43 25.34 -47.97 -14.62
N GLU A 44 25.59 -49.20 -14.18
CA GLU A 44 24.55 -50.21 -13.98
C GLU A 44 23.49 -49.74 -12.97
N ALA A 45 23.92 -49.14 -11.86
CA ALA A 45 23.01 -48.57 -10.87
C ALA A 45 22.12 -47.46 -11.48
N ILE A 46 22.68 -46.57 -12.31
CA ILE A 46 21.90 -45.54 -13.02
C ILE A 46 20.88 -46.19 -13.96
N CYS A 47 21.28 -47.21 -14.73
CA CYS A 47 20.40 -47.95 -15.64
C CYS A 47 19.24 -48.66 -14.91
N LEU A 48 19.46 -49.14 -13.69
CA LEU A 48 18.42 -49.77 -12.85
C LEU A 48 17.47 -48.75 -12.22
N ASP A 49 17.95 -47.56 -11.91
CA ASP A 49 17.16 -46.50 -11.26
C ASP A 49 16.34 -45.67 -12.25
N ALA A 50 16.86 -45.42 -13.46
CA ALA A 50 16.21 -44.55 -14.43
C ALA A 50 14.75 -44.98 -14.78
N PRO A 51 14.45 -46.27 -15.04
CA PRO A 51 13.07 -46.70 -15.31
C PRO A 51 12.13 -46.44 -14.14
N LYS A 52 12.59 -46.61 -12.89
CA LYS A 52 11.79 -46.32 -11.70
C LYS A 52 11.43 -44.84 -11.62
N GLY A 53 12.41 -43.96 -11.88
CA GLY A 53 12.20 -42.52 -11.92
C GLY A 53 11.21 -42.11 -13.00
N MET A 54 11.30 -42.71 -14.19
CA MET A 54 10.36 -42.45 -15.30
C MET A 54 8.91 -42.82 -14.92
N VAL A 55 8.70 -44.01 -14.33
CA VAL A 55 7.37 -44.45 -13.87
C VAL A 55 6.82 -43.52 -12.80
N GLN A 56 7.63 -43.14 -11.81
CA GLN A 56 7.23 -42.22 -10.73
C GLN A 56 6.80 -40.85 -11.28
N ILE A 57 7.58 -40.27 -12.20
CA ILE A 57 7.27 -38.98 -12.82
C ILE A 57 6.02 -39.08 -13.71
N ALA A 58 5.87 -40.18 -14.46
CA ALA A 58 4.68 -40.39 -15.29
C ALA A 58 3.41 -40.50 -14.45
N ARG A 59 3.44 -41.26 -13.34
CA ARG A 59 2.35 -41.33 -12.36
C ARG A 59 2.01 -39.97 -11.76
N TYR A 60 3.02 -39.15 -11.49
CA TYR A 60 2.84 -37.87 -10.83
C TYR A 60 2.17 -36.82 -11.73
N PHE A 61 2.46 -36.81 -13.03
CA PHE A 61 1.93 -35.81 -13.97
C PHE A 61 0.84 -36.33 -14.92
N GLY A 62 0.62 -37.63 -14.99
CA GLY A 62 -0.24 -38.27 -16.00
C GLY A 62 -0.46 -39.75 -15.67
N ASN A 63 -0.31 -40.63 -16.67
CA ASN A 63 -0.55 -42.05 -16.55
C ASN A 63 0.69 -42.88 -16.88
N GLU A 64 1.20 -43.62 -15.90
CA GLU A 64 2.39 -44.47 -16.04
C GLU A 64 2.26 -45.63 -17.03
N PHE A 65 1.04 -45.98 -17.44
CA PHE A 65 0.78 -47.03 -18.43
C PHE A 65 0.76 -46.50 -19.87
N LEU A 66 0.79 -45.18 -20.06
CA LEU A 66 0.78 -44.55 -21.37
C LEU A 66 2.20 -44.26 -21.86
N ARG A 67 2.55 -44.79 -23.03
CA ARG A 67 3.86 -44.54 -23.66
C ARG A 67 4.19 -43.05 -23.82
N PRO A 68 3.26 -42.18 -24.28
CA PRO A 68 3.55 -40.74 -24.37
C PRO A 68 3.96 -40.11 -23.03
N ASP A 69 3.35 -40.53 -21.93
CA ASP A 69 3.65 -40.01 -20.60
C ASP A 69 4.99 -40.52 -20.08
N LEU A 70 5.36 -41.77 -20.37
CA LEU A 70 6.68 -42.33 -20.06
C LEU A 70 7.81 -41.65 -20.84
N GLU A 71 7.62 -41.36 -22.14
CA GLU A 71 8.61 -40.62 -22.94
C GLU A 71 8.79 -39.19 -22.41
N LYS A 72 7.69 -38.51 -22.07
CA LYS A 72 7.75 -37.17 -21.45
C LYS A 72 8.39 -37.23 -20.06
N ALA A 73 8.15 -38.29 -19.30
CA ALA A 73 8.77 -38.50 -17.99
C ALA A 73 10.28 -38.73 -18.09
N LYS A 74 10.78 -39.39 -19.14
CA LYS A 74 12.21 -39.50 -19.44
C LYS A 74 12.84 -38.13 -19.65
N ASP A 75 12.20 -37.27 -20.45
CA ASP A 75 12.72 -35.92 -20.72
C ASP A 75 12.76 -35.08 -19.43
N ARG A 76 11.70 -35.14 -18.61
CA ARG A 76 11.68 -34.52 -17.27
C ARG A 76 12.76 -35.07 -16.36
N LEU A 77 12.97 -36.39 -16.33
CA LEU A 77 13.98 -37.01 -15.47
C LEU A 77 15.38 -36.49 -15.82
N VAL A 78 15.73 -36.45 -17.10
CA VAL A 78 17.01 -35.93 -17.59
C VAL A 78 17.15 -34.44 -17.27
N ASN A 79 16.09 -33.64 -17.47
CA ASN A 79 16.11 -32.21 -17.17
C ASN A 79 16.26 -31.93 -15.67
N LEU A 80 15.54 -32.65 -14.81
CA LEU A 80 15.62 -32.49 -13.35
C LEU A 80 17.02 -32.86 -12.83
N VAL A 81 17.61 -33.97 -13.32
CA VAL A 81 18.97 -34.34 -12.95
C VAL A 81 19.96 -33.31 -13.46
N SER A 82 19.80 -32.84 -14.70
CA SER A 82 20.65 -31.78 -15.28
C SER A 82 20.58 -30.50 -14.44
N LEU A 83 19.39 -30.03 -14.11
CA LEU A 83 19.15 -28.85 -13.30
C LEU A 83 19.81 -28.96 -11.93
N GLY A 84 19.61 -30.08 -11.23
CA GLY A 84 20.19 -30.31 -9.91
C GLY A 84 21.72 -30.38 -9.94
N LEU A 85 22.30 -31.08 -10.91
CA LEU A 85 23.75 -31.17 -11.06
C LEU A 85 24.36 -29.82 -11.40
N GLU A 86 23.86 -29.15 -12.44
CA GLU A 86 24.41 -27.90 -12.94
C GLU A 86 24.28 -26.77 -11.90
N SER A 87 23.16 -26.71 -11.17
CA SER A 87 22.97 -25.77 -10.08
C SER A 87 23.91 -26.02 -8.90
N SER A 88 24.22 -27.28 -8.58
CA SER A 88 25.07 -27.62 -7.42
C SER A 88 26.57 -27.55 -7.73
N SER A 89 26.96 -27.82 -8.99
CA SER A 89 28.36 -27.80 -9.42
C SER A 89 28.80 -26.47 -10.04
N GLY A 90 27.88 -25.52 -10.24
CA GLY A 90 28.16 -24.26 -10.94
C GLY A 90 28.57 -24.46 -12.40
N GLY A 91 28.10 -25.55 -13.03
CA GLY A 91 28.47 -25.92 -14.40
C GLY A 91 29.78 -26.72 -14.53
N ASP A 92 30.49 -27.02 -13.43
CA ASP A 92 31.69 -27.85 -13.48
C ASP A 92 31.34 -29.33 -13.71
N LEU A 93 31.84 -29.90 -14.81
CA LEU A 93 31.59 -31.28 -15.23
C LEU A 93 32.26 -32.32 -14.32
N ARG A 94 33.41 -31.98 -13.72
CA ARG A 94 34.11 -32.89 -12.81
C ARG A 94 33.35 -33.01 -11.51
N LEU A 95 32.96 -31.89 -10.91
CA LEU A 95 32.15 -31.88 -9.68
C LEU A 95 30.78 -32.54 -9.91
N ALA A 96 30.18 -32.34 -11.09
CA ALA A 96 28.94 -33.01 -11.45
C ALA A 96 29.12 -34.54 -11.60
N ALA A 97 30.23 -35.00 -12.20
CA ALA A 97 30.55 -36.42 -12.30
C ALA A 97 30.85 -37.05 -10.91
N GLU A 98 31.55 -36.33 -10.03
CA GLU A 98 31.78 -36.74 -8.64
C GLU A 98 30.44 -36.84 -7.88
N SER A 99 29.54 -35.88 -8.07
CA SER A 99 28.17 -35.91 -7.51
C SER A 99 27.34 -37.09 -8.04
N LEU A 100 27.49 -37.44 -9.32
CA LEU A 100 26.86 -38.64 -9.91
C LEU A 100 27.44 -39.94 -9.35
N ARG A 101 28.71 -39.98 -8.96
CA ARG A 101 29.36 -41.12 -8.29
C ARG A 101 28.84 -41.28 -6.87
N ASP A 102 28.77 -40.18 -6.12
CA ASP A 102 28.58 -40.19 -4.66
C ASP A 102 27.10 -40.29 -4.23
N HIS A 103 26.15 -39.97 -5.12
CA HIS A 103 24.73 -39.92 -4.79
C HIS A 103 23.84 -40.67 -5.78
N SER A 104 22.78 -41.37 -5.34
CA SER A 104 21.88 -42.11 -6.24
C SER A 104 21.26 -41.23 -7.34
N PHE A 105 20.98 -41.83 -8.50
CA PHE A 105 20.43 -41.10 -9.65
C PHE A 105 19.09 -40.43 -9.31
N LEU A 106 18.21 -41.14 -8.61
CA LEU A 106 16.92 -40.60 -8.16
C LEU A 106 17.07 -39.43 -7.18
N SER A 107 18.10 -39.44 -6.32
CA SER A 107 18.35 -38.30 -5.43
C SER A 107 18.75 -37.03 -6.20
N ARG A 108 19.46 -37.16 -7.32
CA ARG A 108 19.83 -36.03 -8.18
C ARG A 108 18.61 -35.47 -8.90
N SER A 109 17.70 -36.34 -9.37
CA SER A 109 16.41 -35.92 -9.92
C SER A 109 15.57 -35.19 -8.87
N LYS A 110 15.52 -35.73 -7.64
CA LYS A 110 14.83 -35.09 -6.52
C LYS A 110 15.39 -33.71 -6.21
N ALA A 111 16.72 -33.53 -6.21
CA ALA A 111 17.34 -32.23 -5.99
C ALA A 111 16.85 -31.17 -7.01
N GLY A 112 16.77 -31.52 -8.30
CA GLY A 112 16.17 -30.66 -9.31
C GLY A 112 14.69 -30.36 -9.06
N SER A 113 13.90 -31.36 -8.65
CA SER A 113 12.49 -31.15 -8.30
C SER A 113 12.32 -30.24 -7.10
N ASP A 114 13.16 -30.36 -6.08
CA ASP A 114 13.10 -29.55 -4.86
C ASP A 114 13.45 -28.08 -5.19
N LEU A 115 14.41 -27.82 -6.09
CA LEU A 115 14.69 -26.48 -6.62
C LEU A 115 13.47 -25.84 -7.31
N LEU A 116 12.78 -26.60 -8.18
CA LEU A 116 11.58 -26.09 -8.86
C LEU A 116 10.43 -25.84 -7.89
N ARG A 117 10.25 -26.70 -6.88
CA ARG A 117 9.24 -26.49 -5.83
C ARG A 117 9.53 -25.23 -5.03
N ALA A 118 10.79 -25.00 -4.66
CA ALA A 118 11.20 -23.78 -3.97
C ALA A 118 10.94 -22.54 -4.83
N LEU A 119 11.27 -22.56 -6.12
CA LEU A 119 10.99 -21.46 -7.04
C LEU A 119 9.50 -21.16 -7.15
N LEU A 120 8.66 -22.19 -7.27
CA LEU A 120 7.22 -22.04 -7.44
C LEU A 120 6.49 -21.61 -6.15
N ALA A 121 7.10 -21.86 -5.00
CA ALA A 121 6.61 -21.34 -3.72
C ALA A 121 6.91 -19.84 -3.53
N MET A 122 7.88 -19.29 -4.27
CA MET A 122 8.19 -17.86 -4.21
C MET A 122 7.06 -17.02 -4.83
N PRO A 123 6.74 -15.86 -4.24
CA PRO A 123 5.70 -14.98 -4.74
C PRO A 123 6.01 -14.42 -6.13
N GLU A 124 4.97 -14.23 -6.94
CA GLU A 124 5.09 -13.70 -8.31
C GLU A 124 4.98 -12.18 -8.38
N SER A 125 4.29 -11.56 -7.42
CA SER A 125 4.07 -10.12 -7.28
C SER A 125 4.29 -9.67 -5.83
N SER A 126 4.57 -8.38 -5.63
CA SER A 126 4.75 -7.78 -4.30
C SER A 126 3.42 -7.41 -3.64
N SER A 127 2.28 -7.69 -4.27
CA SER A 127 0.96 -7.50 -3.70
C SER A 127 0.65 -8.56 -2.63
N PHE A 128 -0.04 -8.13 -1.60
CA PHE A 128 -0.78 -8.95 -0.68
C PHE A 128 -2.20 -9.09 -1.24
N HIS A 129 -2.58 -10.32 -1.52
CA HIS A 129 -3.93 -10.67 -1.92
C HIS A 129 -4.24 -11.97 -1.20
N ALA A 130 -5.41 -12.03 -0.56
CA ALA A 130 -5.99 -13.30 -0.17
C ALA A 130 -5.98 -14.21 -1.41
N SER A 131 -5.17 -15.26 -1.36
CA SER A 131 -4.96 -16.13 -2.51
C SER A 131 -6.26 -16.87 -2.81
N LEU A 132 -7.05 -16.35 -3.76
CA LEU A 132 -8.20 -17.07 -4.34
C LEU A 132 -7.77 -18.41 -4.98
N ASP A 133 -6.47 -18.57 -5.23
CA ASP A 133 -5.82 -19.77 -5.80
C ASP A 133 -5.55 -20.88 -4.75
N GLY A 134 -5.98 -20.72 -3.50
CA GLY A 134 -5.81 -21.72 -2.42
C GLY A 134 -6.52 -23.07 -2.67
N ASP A 135 -7.38 -23.17 -3.68
CA ASP A 135 -8.19 -24.36 -3.97
C ASP A 135 -7.48 -25.41 -4.86
N SER A 136 -6.17 -25.58 -4.65
CA SER A 136 -5.47 -26.74 -5.18
C SER A 136 -5.79 -27.95 -4.31
N ALA A 137 -6.50 -28.94 -4.86
CA ALA A 137 -6.78 -30.21 -4.16
C ALA A 137 -5.51 -30.75 -3.46
N PRO A 138 -5.61 -31.31 -2.24
CA PRO A 138 -4.48 -31.52 -1.32
C PRO A 138 -3.36 -32.48 -1.77
N ASN A 139 -3.33 -32.91 -3.04
CA ASN A 139 -2.29 -33.76 -3.62
C ASN A 139 -1.94 -33.39 -5.08
N SER A 140 -2.44 -32.27 -5.61
CA SER A 140 -2.12 -31.83 -6.97
C SER A 140 -0.70 -31.27 -7.07
N PRO A 141 0.01 -31.48 -8.19
CA PRO A 141 1.28 -30.81 -8.43
C PRO A 141 1.15 -29.29 -8.30
N PRO A 142 2.15 -28.60 -7.71
CA PRO A 142 2.19 -27.15 -7.72
C PRO A 142 1.94 -26.60 -9.13
N LYS A 143 1.11 -25.56 -9.23
CA LYS A 143 0.80 -24.88 -10.49
C LYS A 143 2.11 -24.51 -11.20
N GLY A 144 2.23 -24.87 -12.48
CA GLY A 144 3.42 -24.63 -13.27
C GLY A 144 4.54 -25.69 -13.17
N LEU A 145 4.52 -26.61 -12.20
CA LEU A 145 5.62 -27.60 -12.04
C LEU A 145 5.79 -28.50 -13.28
N ALA A 146 4.69 -28.87 -13.93
CA ALA A 146 4.73 -29.68 -15.14
C ALA A 146 5.44 -28.99 -16.31
N GLU A 147 5.34 -27.66 -16.41
CA GLU A 147 6.01 -26.84 -17.41
C GLU A 147 7.48 -26.64 -17.04
N TRP A 148 7.74 -26.23 -15.80
CA TRP A 148 9.08 -25.95 -15.30
C TRP A 148 9.99 -27.18 -15.27
N SER A 149 9.44 -28.39 -15.11
CA SER A 149 10.20 -29.65 -15.22
C SER A 149 10.85 -29.90 -16.59
N LEU A 150 10.50 -29.10 -17.60
CA LEU A 150 11.05 -29.16 -18.95
C LEU A 150 11.83 -27.89 -19.34
N ARG A 151 11.97 -26.92 -18.44
CA ARG A 151 12.69 -25.66 -18.68
C ARG A 151 14.20 -25.84 -18.44
N SER A 152 14.98 -24.95 -19.05
CA SER A 152 16.44 -24.96 -18.91
C SER A 152 16.89 -24.36 -17.57
N LEU A 153 18.16 -24.57 -17.19
CA LEU A 153 18.73 -23.87 -16.03
C LEU A 153 18.72 -22.35 -16.23
N ALA A 154 18.95 -21.86 -17.45
CA ALA A 154 18.94 -20.43 -17.75
C ALA A 154 17.56 -19.82 -17.48
N ASP A 155 16.48 -20.50 -17.90
CA ASP A 155 15.11 -20.08 -17.60
C ASP A 155 14.84 -20.08 -16.09
N TYR A 156 15.28 -21.14 -15.39
CA TYR A 156 15.16 -21.24 -13.93
C TYR A 156 15.88 -20.09 -13.22
N GLN A 157 17.12 -19.79 -13.62
CA GLN A 157 17.91 -18.71 -13.04
C GLN A 157 17.31 -17.34 -13.32
N ALA A 158 16.79 -17.11 -14.53
CA ALA A 158 16.11 -15.88 -14.88
C ALA A 158 14.87 -15.66 -14.03
N GLU A 159 14.04 -16.70 -13.86
CA GLU A 159 12.84 -16.61 -13.03
C GLU A 159 13.17 -16.50 -11.54
N LEU A 160 14.18 -17.21 -11.05
CA LEU A 160 14.67 -17.06 -9.68
C LEU A 160 15.15 -15.63 -9.42
N ALA A 161 15.89 -15.05 -10.36
CA ALA A 161 16.35 -13.66 -10.27
C ALA A 161 15.18 -12.66 -10.32
N ARG A 162 14.08 -13.00 -11.01
CA ARG A 162 12.85 -12.20 -11.05
C ARG A 162 12.06 -12.28 -9.74
N ARG A 163 11.85 -13.48 -9.17
CA ARG A 163 11.03 -13.68 -7.96
C ARG A 163 11.75 -13.31 -6.67
N ARG A 164 13.08 -13.46 -6.61
CA ARG A 164 13.84 -13.23 -5.38
C ARG A 164 13.71 -11.81 -4.80
N PRO A 165 13.79 -10.72 -5.58
CA PRO A 165 13.54 -9.39 -5.07
C PRO A 165 12.14 -9.23 -4.47
N VAL A 166 11.14 -9.85 -5.11
CA VAL A 166 9.73 -9.83 -4.66
C VAL A 166 9.57 -10.54 -3.32
N GLU A 167 10.17 -11.72 -3.17
CA GLU A 167 10.18 -12.46 -1.91
C GLU A 167 10.81 -11.65 -0.78
N LEU A 168 11.97 -11.02 -1.04
CA LEU A 168 12.65 -10.18 -0.05
C LEU A 168 11.83 -8.94 0.33
N GLU A 169 11.11 -8.33 -0.62
CA GLU A 169 10.24 -7.19 -0.37
C GLU A 169 9.02 -7.58 0.47
N LYS A 170 8.29 -8.64 0.11
CA LYS A 170 7.17 -9.15 0.91
C LYS A 170 7.62 -9.56 2.31
N GLY A 171 8.74 -10.27 2.42
CA GLY A 171 9.31 -10.66 3.71
C GLY A 171 9.69 -9.45 4.58
N ALA A 172 10.25 -8.40 3.98
CA ALA A 172 10.55 -7.16 4.70
C ALA A 172 9.28 -6.43 5.17
N ALA A 173 8.24 -6.39 4.34
CA ALA A 173 6.95 -5.80 4.68
C ALA A 173 6.28 -6.55 5.84
N VAL A 174 6.18 -7.88 5.76
CA VAL A 174 5.62 -8.72 6.85
C VAL A 174 6.40 -8.53 8.15
N TRP A 175 7.73 -8.51 8.08
CA TRP A 175 8.56 -8.30 9.28
C TRP A 175 8.33 -6.93 9.91
N LEU A 176 8.23 -5.86 9.11
CA LEU A 176 7.99 -4.50 9.59
C LEU A 176 6.57 -4.34 10.16
N ALA A 177 5.57 -4.90 9.49
CA ALA A 177 4.19 -4.90 9.96
C ALA A 177 4.04 -5.65 11.28
N GLY A 178 4.68 -6.81 11.43
CA GLY A 178 4.67 -7.56 12.69
C GLY A 178 5.32 -6.81 13.85
N HIS A 179 6.33 -5.96 13.58
CA HIS A 179 6.90 -5.06 14.59
C HIS A 179 5.97 -3.90 14.98
N LEU A 180 4.97 -3.62 14.15
CA LEU A 180 3.96 -2.58 14.31
C LEU A 180 2.56 -3.18 14.55
N GLY A 181 2.50 -4.37 15.16
CA GLY A 181 1.26 -4.96 15.65
C GLY A 181 0.35 -5.60 14.60
N MET A 182 0.77 -5.73 13.33
CA MET A 182 -0.04 -6.33 12.26
C MET A 182 0.60 -7.64 11.75
N ASP A 183 -0.17 -8.72 11.75
CA ASP A 183 0.30 -10.02 11.27
C ASP A 183 0.18 -10.17 9.74
N ALA A 184 0.65 -11.31 9.23
CA ALA A 184 0.66 -11.59 7.79
C ALA A 184 -0.74 -11.85 7.22
N GLU A 185 -1.66 -12.41 8.02
CA GLU A 185 -3.02 -12.73 7.58
C GLU A 185 -3.81 -11.44 7.36
N ALA A 186 -3.72 -10.50 8.32
CA ALA A 186 -4.32 -9.17 8.19
C ALA A 186 -3.76 -8.41 6.97
N LEU A 187 -2.47 -8.55 6.64
CA LEU A 187 -1.90 -7.92 5.45
C LEU A 187 -2.47 -8.51 4.14
N ASP A 188 -2.67 -9.82 4.08
CA ASP A 188 -3.28 -10.49 2.92
C ASP A 188 -4.74 -10.05 2.71
N GLU A 189 -5.47 -9.81 3.80
CA GLU A 189 -6.83 -9.25 3.76
C GLU A 189 -6.87 -7.76 3.39
N ALA A 190 -5.79 -7.02 3.62
CA ALA A 190 -5.71 -5.58 3.35
C ALA A 190 -5.48 -5.21 1.86
N HIS A 191 -5.34 -6.20 0.96
CA HIS A 191 -5.21 -6.00 -0.49
C HIS A 191 -4.17 -4.95 -0.93
N THR A 192 -3.05 -4.86 -0.20
CA THR A 192 -2.05 -3.79 -0.36
C THR A 192 -0.76 -4.27 -1.04
N HIS A 193 0.19 -3.37 -1.28
CA HIS A 193 1.51 -3.72 -1.81
C HIS A 193 2.58 -3.67 -0.72
N ALA A 194 3.55 -4.59 -0.78
CA ALA A 194 4.67 -4.64 0.16
C ALA A 194 5.44 -3.32 0.26
N GLU A 195 5.69 -2.65 -0.88
CA GLU A 195 6.33 -1.34 -0.86
C GLU A 195 5.54 -0.30 -0.06
N ALA A 196 4.20 -0.29 -0.17
CA ALA A 196 3.35 0.66 0.55
C ALA A 196 3.40 0.44 2.07
N VAL A 197 3.38 -0.84 2.48
CA VAL A 197 3.55 -1.25 3.89
C VAL A 197 4.92 -0.81 4.42
N ILE A 198 6.01 -1.06 3.67
CA ILE A 198 7.36 -0.65 4.07
C ILE A 198 7.44 0.88 4.21
N ARG A 199 6.87 1.64 3.26
CA ARG A 199 6.87 3.10 3.32
C ARG A 199 6.13 3.61 4.56
N SER A 200 4.92 3.12 4.81
CA SER A 200 4.13 3.53 5.97
C SER A 200 4.77 3.13 7.29
N ALA A 201 5.34 1.92 7.38
CA ALA A 201 6.06 1.48 8.57
C ALA A 201 7.26 2.39 8.88
N LEU A 202 8.04 2.77 7.86
CA LEU A 202 9.16 3.69 8.03
C LEU A 202 8.70 5.09 8.49
N LEU A 203 7.57 5.59 7.98
CA LEU A 203 6.98 6.84 8.46
C LEU A 203 6.49 6.73 9.90
N ALA A 204 5.79 5.64 10.25
CA ALA A 204 5.28 5.39 11.59
C ALA A 204 6.42 5.36 12.63
N LEU A 205 7.53 4.70 12.29
CA LEU A 205 8.73 4.70 13.13
C LEU A 205 9.38 6.09 13.23
N ALA A 206 9.40 6.86 12.15
CA ALA A 206 9.92 8.23 12.17
C ALA A 206 9.09 9.17 13.06
N THR A 207 7.79 8.90 13.19
CA THR A 207 6.86 9.61 14.08
C THR A 207 6.67 8.92 15.44
N GLN A 208 7.50 7.92 15.77
CA GLN A 208 7.51 7.20 17.05
C GLN A 208 6.23 6.42 17.38
N ARG A 209 5.48 5.97 16.37
CA ARG A 209 4.34 5.06 16.58
C ARG A 209 4.81 3.63 16.81
N THR A 210 3.98 2.88 17.51
CA THR A 210 4.15 1.45 17.81
C THR A 210 3.27 0.55 16.97
N GLU A 211 2.32 1.11 16.22
CA GLU A 211 1.34 0.40 15.41
C GLU A 211 1.27 1.00 13.99
N LEU A 212 0.78 0.23 13.03
CA LEU A 212 0.46 0.75 11.70
C LEU A 212 -0.78 1.64 11.79
N PRO A 213 -0.75 2.85 11.19
CA PRO A 213 -1.80 3.84 11.41
C PRO A 213 -3.07 3.49 10.64
N ASP A 214 -4.22 3.87 11.18
CA ASP A 214 -5.43 4.11 10.39
C ASP A 214 -5.32 5.44 9.60
N TRP A 215 -6.37 5.83 8.86
CA TRP A 215 -6.35 7.10 8.12
C TRP A 215 -6.14 8.32 9.02
N THR A 216 -6.83 8.39 10.16
CA THR A 216 -6.80 9.53 11.09
C THR A 216 -5.40 9.70 11.68
N GLU A 217 -4.79 8.59 12.11
CA GLU A 217 -3.44 8.56 12.62
C GLU A 217 -2.41 8.89 11.54
N PHE A 218 -2.62 8.42 10.31
CA PHE A 218 -1.76 8.73 9.18
C PHE A 218 -1.79 10.22 8.84
N ASP A 219 -2.97 10.86 8.87
CA ASP A 219 -3.10 12.30 8.71
C ASP A 219 -2.30 13.06 9.77
N GLN A 220 -2.45 12.68 11.04
CA GLN A 220 -1.68 13.27 12.15
C GLN A 220 -0.16 13.10 11.97
N MET A 221 0.29 11.94 11.45
CA MET A 221 1.69 11.71 11.13
C MET A 221 2.22 12.70 10.07
N VAL A 222 1.46 12.92 9.00
CA VAL A 222 1.83 13.89 7.95
C VAL A 222 1.88 15.31 8.52
N LEU A 223 0.91 15.69 9.35
CA LEU A 223 0.90 16.99 10.02
C LEU A 223 2.10 17.17 10.96
N ALA A 224 2.49 16.13 11.70
CA ALA A 224 3.67 16.13 12.55
C ALA A 224 4.96 16.33 11.73
N LEU A 225 5.08 15.65 10.58
CA LEU A 225 6.19 15.83 9.65
C LEU A 225 6.26 17.24 9.07
N ARG A 226 5.11 17.82 8.68
CA ARG A 226 5.01 19.22 8.22
C ARG A 226 5.45 20.20 9.31
N LYS A 227 5.04 19.97 10.57
CA LYS A 227 5.44 20.78 11.73
C LYS A 227 6.96 20.69 11.98
N ALA A 228 7.51 19.48 11.99
CA ALA A 228 8.95 19.25 12.15
C ALA A 228 9.75 19.92 11.03
N HIS A 229 9.27 19.83 9.78
CA HIS A 229 9.89 20.50 8.64
C HIS A 229 9.88 22.03 8.78
N ARG A 230 8.76 22.63 9.22
CA ARG A 230 8.68 24.08 9.49
C ARG A 230 9.62 24.52 10.62
N ALA A 231 9.74 23.74 11.69
CA ALA A 231 10.68 24.02 12.77
C ALA A 231 12.13 23.96 12.29
N ALA A 232 12.50 22.93 11.50
CA ALA A 232 13.80 22.85 10.85
C ALA A 232 14.02 23.99 9.82
N LYS A 233 12.94 24.47 9.19
CA LYS A 233 12.98 25.63 8.30
C LYS A 233 13.33 26.92 9.06
N ALA A 234 12.80 27.09 10.26
CA ALA A 234 13.10 28.25 11.10
C ALA A 234 14.53 28.20 11.68
N ALA A 235 15.07 27.00 11.97
CA ALA A 235 16.35 26.83 12.65
C ALA A 235 17.60 26.81 11.74
N SER A 236 17.44 26.68 10.42
CA SER A 236 18.56 26.50 9.47
C SER A 236 18.53 27.49 8.31
N ALA A 237 19.68 27.79 7.70
CA ALA A 237 19.83 28.59 6.48
C ALA A 237 20.02 27.74 5.20
N ALA A 238 20.05 26.40 5.29
CA ALA A 238 20.28 25.48 4.16
C ALA A 238 19.21 25.54 3.04
N PRO A 239 19.45 25.11 1.80
CA PRO A 239 18.38 25.03 0.79
C PRO A 239 17.26 24.05 1.17
N ALA A 240 16.00 24.35 0.81
CA ALA A 240 14.81 23.60 1.22
C ALA A 240 14.89 22.08 0.95
N LYS A 241 15.40 21.70 -0.24
CA LYS A 241 15.55 20.30 -0.65
C LYS A 241 16.51 19.51 0.25
N ALA A 242 17.58 20.15 0.74
CA ALA A 242 18.54 19.53 1.66
C ALA A 242 17.97 19.37 3.09
N ARG A 243 17.02 20.23 3.51
CA ARG A 243 16.35 20.13 4.82
C ARG A 243 15.27 19.07 4.87
N VAL A 244 14.56 18.84 3.77
CA VAL A 244 13.61 17.71 3.66
C VAL A 244 14.36 16.39 3.79
N GLN A 245 15.53 16.29 3.15
CA GLN A 245 16.40 15.12 3.25
C GLN A 245 17.05 14.93 4.64
N SER A 246 17.04 15.96 5.50
CA SER A 246 17.51 15.86 6.89
C SER A 246 16.45 15.38 7.88
N LEU A 247 15.19 15.21 7.45
CA LEU A 247 14.20 14.50 8.28
C LEU A 247 14.69 13.06 8.46
N SER A 248 14.96 12.68 9.71
CA SER A 248 15.49 11.37 10.02
C SER A 248 14.39 10.31 9.89
N ILE A 249 14.38 9.59 8.78
CA ILE A 249 13.60 8.36 8.61
C ILE A 249 14.48 7.20 9.05
N PRO A 250 14.33 6.65 10.28
CA PRO A 250 15.22 5.61 10.78
C PRO A 250 14.97 4.28 10.06
N VAL A 251 15.99 3.44 10.00
CA VAL A 251 15.85 2.02 9.66
C VAL A 251 15.98 1.24 10.96
N PRO A 252 15.07 0.30 11.27
CA PRO A 252 15.14 -0.47 12.51
C PRO A 252 16.49 -1.15 12.71
N GLU A 253 17.06 -1.04 13.92
CA GLU A 253 18.36 -1.64 14.25
C GLU A 253 18.33 -3.17 14.18
N ARG A 254 17.19 -3.77 14.53
CA ARG A 254 16.98 -5.24 14.53
C ARG A 254 16.55 -5.80 13.17
N LEU A 255 16.60 -5.00 12.10
CA LEU A 255 16.21 -5.45 10.77
C LEU A 255 17.14 -6.58 10.28
N PRO A 256 16.60 -7.77 9.90
CA PRO A 256 17.39 -8.86 9.35
C PRO A 256 18.24 -8.42 8.15
N ALA A 257 19.49 -8.88 8.10
CA ALA A 257 20.47 -8.45 7.10
C ALA A 257 19.98 -8.65 5.65
N GLN A 258 19.23 -9.72 5.39
CA GLN A 258 18.67 -10.02 4.07
C GLN A 258 17.65 -8.97 3.57
N PHE A 259 16.94 -8.29 4.47
CA PHE A 259 15.93 -7.28 4.12
C PHE A 259 16.52 -5.88 4.00
N ARG A 260 17.74 -5.67 4.54
CA ARG A 260 18.36 -4.33 4.63
C ARG A 260 18.49 -3.63 3.29
N ALA A 261 18.89 -4.33 2.24
CA ALA A 261 19.04 -3.74 0.92
C ALA A 261 17.70 -3.25 0.34
N VAL A 262 16.64 -4.03 0.50
CA VAL A 262 15.30 -3.70 0.01
C VAL A 262 14.71 -2.53 0.79
N VAL A 263 14.76 -2.56 2.12
CA VAL A 263 14.28 -1.45 2.97
C VAL A 263 15.03 -0.14 2.66
N LEU A 264 16.34 -0.20 2.39
CA LEU A 264 17.11 0.98 1.98
C LEU A 264 16.74 1.48 0.56
N ALA A 265 16.31 0.60 -0.33
CA ALA A 265 15.80 1.00 -1.64
C ALA A 265 14.44 1.72 -1.51
N VAL A 266 13.50 1.13 -0.75
CA VAL A 266 12.19 1.74 -0.50
C VAL A 266 12.33 3.05 0.27
N ARG A 267 13.21 3.12 1.28
CA ARG A 267 13.52 4.37 2.00
C ARG A 267 13.97 5.48 1.05
N ARG A 268 14.80 5.17 0.04
CA ARG A 268 15.21 6.16 -0.98
C ARG A 268 14.02 6.67 -1.79
N SER A 269 13.08 5.79 -2.15
CA SER A 269 11.83 6.16 -2.82
C SER A 269 10.96 7.06 -1.93
N LEU A 270 10.77 6.70 -0.66
CA LEU A 270 10.06 7.52 0.34
C LEU A 270 10.71 8.90 0.50
N LEU A 271 12.04 8.98 0.59
CA LEU A 271 12.75 10.26 0.70
C LEU A 271 12.54 11.15 -0.56
N ALA A 272 12.23 10.56 -1.72
CA ALA A 272 11.89 11.31 -2.93
C ALA A 272 10.46 11.88 -2.87
N ASP A 273 9.54 11.22 -2.16
CA ASP A 273 8.16 11.68 -1.94
C ASP A 273 8.07 12.75 -0.84
N LEU A 274 8.99 12.75 0.13
CA LEU A 274 8.94 13.66 1.29
C LEU A 274 8.72 15.14 0.95
N PRO A 275 9.35 15.74 -0.09
CA PRO A 275 9.11 17.15 -0.42
C PRO A 275 7.65 17.47 -0.68
N GLN A 276 6.89 16.52 -1.25
CA GLN A 276 5.48 16.65 -1.52
C GLN A 276 4.62 16.41 -0.26
N ILE A 277 5.03 15.48 0.60
CA ILE A 277 4.37 15.20 1.89
C ILE A 277 4.45 16.43 2.80
N VAL A 278 5.62 17.07 2.88
CA VAL A 278 5.82 18.25 3.75
C VAL A 278 5.31 19.55 3.15
N ASP A 279 4.96 19.57 1.86
CA ASP A 279 4.37 20.74 1.22
C ASP A 279 2.96 20.96 1.77
N SER A 280 2.72 22.10 2.41
CA SER A 280 1.41 22.45 2.96
C SER A 280 0.51 23.20 1.97
N ALA A 281 0.88 23.32 0.70
CA ALA A 281 0.03 23.87 -0.34
C ALA A 281 -1.24 23.03 -0.56
N LEU A 282 -1.16 21.71 -0.36
CA LEU A 282 -2.29 20.79 -0.46
C LEU A 282 -2.72 20.29 0.93
N PRO A 283 -4.04 20.13 1.18
CA PRO A 283 -4.51 19.39 2.34
C PRO A 283 -4.04 17.94 2.25
N VAL A 284 -3.90 17.26 3.39
CA VAL A 284 -3.34 15.90 3.44
C VAL A 284 -4.20 14.92 2.65
N ARG A 285 -5.54 14.97 2.80
CA ARG A 285 -6.46 14.11 2.03
C ARG A 285 -6.23 14.24 0.52
N ALA A 286 -6.01 15.44 -0.02
CA ALA A 286 -5.76 15.64 -1.45
C ALA A 286 -4.42 15.05 -1.97
N LEU A 287 -3.47 14.71 -1.09
CA LEU A 287 -2.24 14.01 -1.49
C LEU A 287 -2.47 12.51 -1.75
N PHE A 288 -3.47 11.94 -1.08
CA PHE A 288 -3.66 10.48 -0.97
C PHE A 288 -5.06 10.00 -1.39
N ALA A 289 -6.03 10.90 -1.64
CA ALA A 289 -7.39 10.57 -2.05
C ALA A 289 -7.69 11.05 -3.47
N ASN A 290 -8.50 10.26 -4.18
CA ASN A 290 -8.85 10.53 -5.57
C ASN A 290 -9.98 11.58 -5.64
N ASP A 291 -9.63 12.86 -5.47
CA ASP A 291 -10.61 13.95 -5.53
C ASP A 291 -10.88 14.34 -7.00
N SER A 292 -11.86 13.66 -7.61
CA SER A 292 -12.54 13.97 -8.88
C SER A 292 -11.76 13.84 -10.21
N GLU A 293 -12.52 13.72 -11.31
CA GLU A 293 -12.19 13.19 -12.65
C GLU A 293 -10.93 13.73 -13.36
N HIS A 294 -10.24 14.74 -12.84
CA HIS A 294 -9.13 15.44 -13.52
C HIS A 294 -7.83 15.54 -12.70
N HIS A 295 -7.79 15.00 -11.48
CA HIS A 295 -6.60 15.04 -10.62
C HIS A 295 -6.22 13.65 -10.10
N HIS A 296 -5.15 13.08 -10.63
CA HIS A 296 -4.52 11.90 -10.03
C HIS A 296 -3.77 12.34 -8.78
N ALA A 297 -4.24 11.90 -7.60
CA ALA A 297 -3.54 12.14 -6.36
C ALA A 297 -2.11 11.58 -6.46
N PRO A 298 -1.08 12.40 -6.17
CA PRO A 298 0.29 12.09 -6.52
C PRO A 298 0.86 10.92 -5.70
N LEU A 299 0.30 10.63 -4.53
CA LEU A 299 0.76 9.60 -3.61
C LEU A 299 -0.27 8.49 -3.35
N LEU A 300 -1.38 8.48 -4.08
CA LEU A 300 -2.42 7.46 -3.97
C LEU A 300 -1.83 6.05 -4.20
N GLY A 301 -2.14 5.12 -3.31
CA GLY A 301 -1.65 3.72 -3.36
C GLY A 301 -0.16 3.53 -3.05
N ARG A 302 0.60 4.60 -2.83
CA ARG A 302 2.03 4.50 -2.46
C ARG A 302 2.26 4.20 -0.99
N TYR A 303 1.29 4.53 -0.15
CA TYR A 303 1.32 4.37 1.31
C TYR A 303 0.12 3.52 1.74
N PHE A 304 0.31 2.81 2.84
CA PHE A 304 -0.67 1.97 3.48
C PHE A 304 -1.18 2.60 4.80
N TRP A 305 -2.45 2.40 5.09
CA TRP A 305 -3.07 2.61 6.40
C TRP A 305 -4.15 1.54 6.59
N VAL A 306 -4.45 1.22 7.84
CA VAL A 306 -5.50 0.27 8.19
C VAL A 306 -6.86 0.92 7.94
N GLU A 307 -7.76 0.21 7.26
CA GLU A 307 -9.14 0.66 7.09
C GLU A 307 -9.91 0.45 8.40
N ASP A 308 -10.18 1.55 9.12
CA ASP A 308 -11.02 1.56 10.31
C ASP A 308 -12.11 2.62 10.17
N ILE A 309 -13.26 2.17 9.67
CA ILE A 309 -14.45 3.01 9.46
C ILE A 309 -14.95 3.56 10.80
N ALA A 310 -14.85 2.81 11.89
CA ALA A 310 -15.34 3.26 13.19
C ALA A 310 -14.47 4.40 13.73
N SER A 311 -13.15 4.31 13.56
CA SER A 311 -12.22 5.39 13.89
C SER A 311 -12.47 6.65 13.05
N GLU A 312 -12.64 6.51 11.73
CA GLU A 312 -12.96 7.66 10.85
C GLU A 312 -14.30 8.33 11.24
N LEU A 313 -15.33 7.55 11.54
CA LEU A 313 -16.63 8.06 12.00
C LEU A 313 -16.50 8.79 13.34
N HIS A 314 -15.81 8.18 14.31
CA HIS A 314 -15.61 8.79 15.63
C HIS A 314 -14.81 10.10 15.54
N HIS A 315 -13.80 10.14 14.68
CA HIS A 315 -13.03 11.35 14.43
C HIS A 315 -13.91 12.45 13.80
N HIS A 316 -14.75 12.10 12.83
CA HIS A 316 -15.70 13.03 12.23
C HIS A 316 -16.70 13.58 13.27
N GLU A 317 -17.31 12.71 14.09
CA GLU A 317 -18.21 13.12 15.17
C GLU A 317 -17.54 14.07 16.16
N SER A 318 -16.30 13.76 16.56
CA SER A 318 -15.52 14.61 17.47
C SER A 318 -15.23 15.97 16.84
N ALA A 319 -14.85 16.02 15.56
CA ALA A 319 -14.58 17.26 14.85
C ALA A 319 -15.85 18.12 14.70
N VAL A 320 -17.01 17.50 14.43
CA VAL A 320 -18.31 18.18 14.42
C VAL A 320 -18.62 18.75 15.81
N SER A 321 -18.40 17.98 16.88
CA SER A 321 -18.61 18.43 18.25
C SER A 321 -17.71 19.62 18.61
N GLU A 322 -16.41 19.56 18.30
CA GLU A 322 -15.48 20.67 18.56
C GLU A 322 -15.86 21.93 17.77
N ALA A 323 -16.28 21.78 16.51
CA ALA A 323 -16.74 22.89 15.69
C ALA A 323 -18.03 23.51 16.26
N TRP A 324 -18.95 22.67 16.75
CA TRP A 324 -20.17 23.12 17.41
C TRP A 324 -19.88 23.83 18.73
N ASP A 325 -18.98 23.29 19.56
CA ASP A 325 -18.54 23.92 20.81
C ASP A 325 -17.88 25.27 20.54
N ALA A 326 -17.10 25.39 19.46
CA ALA A 326 -16.51 26.65 19.04
C ALA A 326 -17.57 27.66 18.54
N ALA A 327 -18.58 27.19 17.80
CA ALA A 327 -19.68 28.04 17.30
C ALA A 327 -20.59 28.52 18.43
N THR A 328 -20.84 27.66 19.42
CA THR A 328 -21.71 27.94 20.56
C THR A 328 -20.99 28.67 21.70
N GLY A 329 -19.67 28.50 21.81
CA GLY A 329 -18.89 28.94 22.97
C GLY A 329 -19.25 28.19 24.25
N GLY A 330 -19.81 26.98 24.13
CA GLY A 330 -20.33 26.18 25.24
C GLY A 330 -21.73 26.58 25.73
N ASN A 331 -22.39 27.56 25.08
CA ASN A 331 -23.75 27.94 25.42
C ASN A 331 -24.76 27.00 24.73
N CYS A 332 -25.53 26.27 25.52
CA CYS A 332 -26.50 25.28 25.07
C CYS A 332 -27.94 25.59 25.52
N ASP A 333 -28.19 26.74 26.13
CA ASP A 333 -29.54 27.20 26.45
C ASP A 333 -30.29 27.68 25.20
N ASP A 334 -31.62 27.51 25.22
CA ASP A 334 -32.50 27.83 24.09
C ASP A 334 -32.29 29.26 23.58
N GLY A 335 -32.14 30.22 24.48
CA GLY A 335 -31.95 31.63 24.13
C GLY A 335 -30.68 31.88 23.33
N SER A 336 -29.56 31.29 23.74
CA SER A 336 -28.30 31.37 23.00
C SER A 336 -28.30 30.60 21.68
N LEU A 337 -28.96 29.44 21.62
CA LEU A 337 -29.12 28.67 20.38
C LEU A 337 -29.99 29.42 19.37
N LEU A 338 -31.13 29.96 19.79
CA LEU A 338 -31.99 30.79 18.94
C LEU A 338 -31.28 32.05 18.46
N THR A 339 -30.44 32.67 19.31
CA THR A 339 -29.57 33.80 18.91
C THR A 339 -28.68 33.44 17.73
N LEU A 340 -28.02 32.27 17.82
CA LEU A 340 -27.13 31.76 16.78
C LEU A 340 -27.90 31.46 15.50
N LEU A 341 -29.05 30.77 15.60
CA LEU A 341 -29.86 30.39 14.45
C LEU A 341 -30.49 31.60 13.75
N VAL A 342 -30.95 32.61 14.49
CA VAL A 342 -31.42 33.88 13.91
C VAL A 342 -30.29 34.61 13.18
N CYS A 343 -29.06 34.60 13.71
CA CYS A 343 -27.92 35.16 13.00
C CYS A 343 -27.67 34.43 11.68
N VAL A 344 -27.66 33.10 11.69
CA VAL A 344 -27.46 32.26 10.50
C VAL A 344 -28.58 32.45 9.47
N ALA A 345 -29.84 32.44 9.90
CA ALA A 345 -31.01 32.67 9.04
C ALA A 345 -30.97 34.04 8.36
N CYS A 346 -30.34 35.04 8.99
CA CYS A 346 -30.12 36.36 8.43
C CYS A 346 -28.80 36.50 7.63
N GLY A 347 -28.01 35.43 7.47
CA GLY A 347 -26.69 35.48 6.84
C GLY A 347 -25.70 36.40 7.58
N ALA A 348 -25.81 36.49 8.90
CA ALA A 348 -24.85 37.13 9.78
C ALA A 348 -23.91 36.07 10.41
N PRO A 349 -22.72 36.46 10.92
CA PRO A 349 -21.83 35.52 11.60
C PRO A 349 -22.55 34.83 12.78
N PRO A 350 -22.42 33.50 12.96
CA PRO A 350 -23.05 32.78 14.05
C PRO A 350 -22.50 33.27 15.39
N ARG A 351 -23.39 33.61 16.32
CA ARG A 351 -23.06 34.10 17.66
C ARG A 351 -24.15 33.67 18.63
N THR A 352 -23.76 33.22 19.81
CA THR A 352 -24.69 32.83 20.89
C THR A 352 -25.10 33.98 21.80
N VAL A 353 -24.51 35.16 21.62
CA VAL A 353 -24.85 36.40 22.33
C VAL A 353 -24.85 37.57 21.35
N MET A 354 -25.86 38.43 21.41
CA MET A 354 -25.92 39.65 20.59
C MET A 354 -26.23 40.90 21.43
N SER A 355 -25.72 42.06 21.02
CA SER A 355 -26.08 43.34 21.67
C SER A 355 -27.40 43.88 21.15
N GLU A 356 -28.05 44.75 21.93
CA GLU A 356 -29.31 45.38 21.52
C GLU A 356 -29.20 46.16 20.20
N LYS A 357 -28.02 46.75 19.95
CA LYS A 357 -27.69 47.41 18.67
C LYS A 357 -27.60 46.41 17.52
N ALA A 358 -27.04 45.22 17.75
CA ALA A 358 -26.94 44.16 16.75
C ALA A 358 -28.32 43.56 16.43
N ALA A 359 -29.14 43.31 17.46
CA ALA A 359 -30.53 42.87 17.30
C ALA A 359 -31.35 43.90 16.49
N SER A 360 -31.22 45.20 16.82
CA SER A 360 -31.85 46.29 16.06
C SER A 360 -31.41 46.32 14.59
N ALA A 361 -30.14 46.03 14.31
CA ALA A 361 -29.61 45.98 12.96
C ALA A 361 -30.12 44.76 12.18
N LEU A 362 -30.23 43.60 12.83
CA LEU A 362 -30.82 42.38 12.26
C LEU A 362 -32.29 42.61 11.90
N VAL A 363 -33.12 43.12 12.83
CA VAL A 363 -34.54 43.42 12.55
C VAL A 363 -34.69 44.38 11.36
N ARG A 364 -33.84 45.41 11.26
CA ARG A 364 -33.85 46.33 10.11
C ARG A 364 -33.47 45.63 8.80
N LYS A 365 -32.58 44.63 8.85
CA LYS A 365 -32.18 43.83 7.68
C LYS A 365 -33.32 42.91 7.25
N ILE A 366 -33.99 42.26 8.21
CA ILE A 366 -35.16 41.39 7.96
C ILE A 366 -36.28 42.19 7.29
N GLN A 367 -36.68 43.32 7.87
CA GLN A 367 -37.82 44.14 7.42
C GLN A 367 -37.47 45.14 6.30
N LYS A 368 -36.37 44.95 5.57
CA LYS A 368 -35.96 45.87 4.50
C LYS A 368 -36.85 45.64 3.25
N PRO A 369 -37.59 46.65 2.76
CA PRO A 369 -38.47 46.50 1.61
C PRO A 369 -37.69 46.06 0.36
N GLY A 370 -38.19 45.04 -0.36
CA GLY A 370 -37.59 44.51 -1.59
C GLY A 370 -36.45 43.50 -1.40
N ALA A 371 -36.11 43.13 -0.16
CA ALA A 371 -35.16 42.05 0.13
C ALA A 371 -35.90 40.71 0.19
N ALA A 372 -36.12 40.06 -0.95
CA ALA A 372 -36.91 38.84 -1.05
C ALA A 372 -36.37 37.62 -0.25
N VAL A 373 -35.17 37.70 0.35
CA VAL A 373 -34.53 36.62 1.14
C VAL A 373 -33.65 37.20 2.26
N SER A 374 -34.23 37.96 3.20
CA SER A 374 -33.46 38.53 4.33
C SER A 374 -33.45 37.65 5.59
N PHE A 375 -34.44 36.76 5.74
CA PHE A 375 -34.55 35.75 6.79
C PHE A 375 -34.93 34.42 6.14
N ASN A 376 -33.99 33.47 6.10
CA ASN A 376 -34.17 32.15 5.51
C ASN A 376 -34.07 31.08 6.60
N ALA A 377 -35.23 30.56 7.01
CA ALA A 377 -35.31 29.52 8.03
C ALA A 377 -34.61 28.21 7.62
N GLU A 378 -34.60 27.91 6.32
CA GLU A 378 -33.95 26.70 5.80
C GLU A 378 -32.43 26.76 5.93
N THR A 379 -31.82 27.96 5.88
CA THR A 379 -30.37 28.11 6.06
C THR A 379 -29.94 27.75 7.49
N ALA A 380 -30.73 28.14 8.50
CA ALA A 380 -30.46 27.77 9.89
C ALA A 380 -30.75 26.27 10.15
N ARG A 381 -31.79 25.73 9.52
CA ARG A 381 -32.08 24.28 9.54
C ARG A 381 -30.92 23.47 8.93
N GLN A 382 -30.42 23.86 7.77
CA GLN A 382 -29.26 23.21 7.14
C GLN A 382 -28.00 23.34 7.99
N TYR A 383 -27.79 24.50 8.62
CA TYR A 383 -26.67 24.69 9.55
C TYR A 383 -26.70 23.71 10.73
N LEU A 384 -27.88 23.41 11.28
CA LEU A 384 -28.04 22.38 12.31
C LEU A 384 -27.76 20.98 11.77
N LEU A 385 -28.17 20.68 10.55
CA LEU A 385 -27.90 19.39 9.91
C LEU A 385 -26.40 19.16 9.68
N ASP A 386 -25.67 20.23 9.31
CA ASP A 386 -24.26 20.15 8.95
C ASP A 386 -23.31 20.24 10.16
N HIS A 387 -23.74 20.88 11.26
CA HIS A 387 -22.83 21.25 12.34
C HIS A 387 -23.27 20.82 13.75
N ALA A 388 -24.54 20.51 14.00
CA ALA A 388 -24.95 20.10 15.33
C ALA A 388 -24.59 18.63 15.60
N PRO A 389 -24.18 18.27 16.84
CA PRO A 389 -23.98 16.89 17.23
C PRO A 389 -25.25 16.06 17.01
N ALA A 390 -25.12 14.88 16.42
CA ALA A 390 -26.25 14.02 16.06
C ALA A 390 -27.20 13.73 17.24
N GLN A 391 -26.65 13.63 18.46
CA GLN A 391 -27.42 13.38 19.68
C GLN A 391 -28.41 14.50 20.05
N HIS A 392 -28.15 15.74 19.64
CA HIS A 392 -28.97 16.91 19.97
C HIS A 392 -29.67 17.51 18.75
N GLN A 393 -29.36 17.01 17.55
CA GLN A 393 -29.81 17.57 16.29
C GLN A 393 -31.34 17.62 16.19
N GLU A 394 -32.04 16.56 16.58
CA GLU A 394 -33.52 16.52 16.52
C GLU A 394 -34.15 17.57 17.45
N ALA A 395 -33.67 17.68 18.69
CA ALA A 395 -34.15 18.66 19.66
C ALA A 395 -33.90 20.11 19.19
N TYR A 396 -32.73 20.39 18.60
CA TYR A 396 -32.43 21.72 18.07
C TYR A 396 -33.25 22.06 16.82
N LEU A 397 -33.56 21.06 15.99
CA LEU A 397 -34.45 21.23 14.84
C LEU A 397 -35.89 21.53 15.27
N GLU A 398 -36.37 20.85 16.31
CA GLU A 398 -37.70 21.10 16.91
C GLU A 398 -37.77 22.51 17.52
N LEU A 399 -36.79 22.89 18.36
CA LEU A 399 -36.67 24.24 18.91
C LEU A 399 -36.69 25.33 17.83
N TRP A 400 -35.97 25.11 16.72
CA TRP A 400 -35.95 26.05 15.61
C TRP A 400 -37.31 26.12 14.88
N ALA A 401 -37.96 24.98 14.66
CA ALA A 401 -39.25 24.91 13.99
C ALA A 401 -40.33 25.64 14.81
N ASP A 402 -40.39 25.40 16.12
CA ASP A 402 -41.32 26.04 17.04
C ASP A 402 -41.11 27.57 17.07
N PHE A 403 -39.85 28.01 17.17
CA PHE A 403 -39.54 29.43 17.11
C PHE A 403 -39.97 30.05 15.78
N VAL A 404 -39.71 29.40 14.64
CA VAL A 404 -40.07 29.93 13.32
C VAL A 404 -41.59 30.04 13.18
N ASP A 405 -42.35 29.05 13.62
CA ASP A 405 -43.83 29.05 13.54
C ASP A 405 -44.42 30.24 14.31
N GLU A 406 -43.89 30.53 15.50
CA GLU A 406 -44.36 31.65 16.32
C GLU A 406 -43.79 33.02 15.91
N ALA A 407 -42.51 33.08 15.54
CA ALA A 407 -41.76 34.33 15.40
C ALA A 407 -41.77 34.91 13.99
N GLN A 408 -41.89 34.08 12.95
CA GLN A 408 -41.63 34.51 11.58
C GLN A 408 -42.56 35.65 11.13
N SER A 409 -43.84 35.56 11.46
CA SER A 409 -44.84 36.58 11.10
C SER A 409 -44.54 37.94 11.74
N VAL A 410 -44.06 37.95 12.99
CA VAL A 410 -43.71 39.17 13.73
C VAL A 410 -42.38 39.75 13.22
N LEU A 411 -41.38 38.90 12.97
CA LEU A 411 -40.08 39.32 12.46
C LEU A 411 -40.17 39.94 11.06
N GLN A 412 -41.02 39.39 10.20
CA GLN A 412 -41.20 39.83 8.80
C GLN A 412 -42.33 40.87 8.61
N SER A 413 -43.01 41.28 9.69
CA SER A 413 -44.11 42.26 9.63
C SER A 413 -43.65 43.62 9.07
N ASP A 414 -44.53 44.26 8.31
CA ASP A 414 -44.38 45.62 7.76
C ASP A 414 -45.26 46.66 8.48
N SER A 415 -45.90 46.27 9.60
CA SER A 415 -46.79 47.14 10.38
C SER A 415 -46.06 48.31 11.04
N ALA A 416 -46.80 49.35 11.43
CA ALA A 416 -46.24 50.57 12.03
C ALA A 416 -45.43 50.33 13.32
N TYR A 417 -45.71 49.25 14.06
CA TYR A 417 -45.01 48.86 15.28
C TYR A 417 -44.08 47.64 15.10
N ALA A 418 -44.00 47.06 13.89
CA ALA A 418 -43.30 45.81 13.59
C ALA A 418 -41.84 45.78 14.08
N ARG A 419 -41.12 46.90 14.03
CA ARG A 419 -39.73 46.96 14.53
C ARG A 419 -39.63 46.83 16.04
N LYS A 420 -40.57 47.42 16.78
CA LYS A 420 -40.59 47.35 18.25
C LYS A 420 -41.04 45.96 18.70
N ASP A 421 -42.02 45.39 18.02
CA ASP A 421 -42.57 44.06 18.33
C ASP A 421 -41.55 42.96 18.02
N ALA A 422 -40.91 43.00 16.85
CA ALA A 422 -39.82 42.08 16.50
C ALA A 422 -38.64 42.16 17.48
N LEU A 423 -38.30 43.36 17.94
CA LEU A 423 -37.20 43.53 18.89
C LEU A 423 -37.59 43.10 20.31
N ALA A 424 -38.85 43.29 20.71
CA ALA A 424 -39.37 42.75 21.98
C ALA A 424 -39.39 41.22 21.97
N LEU A 425 -39.75 40.61 20.84
CA LEU A 425 -39.69 39.17 20.63
C LEU A 425 -38.25 38.65 20.75
N LEU A 426 -37.28 39.26 20.07
CA LEU A 426 -35.88 38.85 20.19
C LEU A 426 -35.34 39.06 21.62
N ARG A 427 -35.82 40.05 22.39
CA ARG A 427 -35.45 40.19 23.82
C ARG A 427 -36.05 39.09 24.70
N ARG A 428 -37.17 38.50 24.29
CA ARG A 428 -37.85 37.42 25.02
C ARG A 428 -37.19 36.07 24.74
N GLU A 429 -36.90 35.81 23.47
CA GLU A 429 -36.49 34.49 22.97
C GLU A 429 -34.98 34.36 22.71
N CYS A 430 -34.23 35.46 22.60
CA CYS A 430 -32.80 35.43 22.31
C CYS A 430 -31.96 36.02 23.45
N HIS A 431 -30.69 35.63 23.51
CA HIS A 431 -29.69 36.14 24.44
C HIS A 431 -29.20 37.53 24.00
N ILE A 432 -29.92 38.56 24.44
CA ILE A 432 -29.56 39.97 24.18
C ILE A 432 -28.93 40.61 25.41
N THR A 433 -27.68 41.05 25.28
CA THR A 433 -27.03 41.89 26.29
C THR A 433 -27.32 43.37 26.04
N ALA A 434 -27.60 44.10 27.11
CA ALA A 434 -27.88 45.54 27.11
C ALA A 434 -26.77 46.38 26.47
#